data_AF-A0A496YIX4-F1
#
_entry.id   AF-A0A496YIX4-F1
#
_cell.length_a   1.000
_cell.length_b   1.000
_cell.length_c   1.000
_cell.angle_alpha   90.00
_cell.angle_beta   90.00
_cell.angle_gamma   90.00
#
_symmetry.space_group_name_H-M   'P 1'
#
loop_
_entity.id
_entity.type
_entity.pdbx_description
1 polymer ?
#
loop_
_entity_poly.entity_id
_entity_poly.type
_entity_poly.pdbx_seq_one_letter_code
_entity_poly.pdbx_strand_id
1 'polypeptide(L)'
;MDLENKYRLRVKSCIGTIIDVHKIIGSKYNNEEFLAQFEELKQAVECLDMSMVSEGDVLMVEQATNALLKEFRALFSAGGLGPVYEKPKS
;
A
#
# COMPACT_ATOMS: atom_id res chain seq x y z
N MET A 1 -8.86 7.22 19.42
CA MET A 1 -7.92 6.24 18.85
C MET A 1 -6.58 6.49 19.51
N ASP A 2 -5.96 5.49 20.12
CA ASP A 2 -4.62 5.65 20.69
C ASP A 2 -3.55 5.75 19.58
N LEU A 3 -2.35 6.19 19.96
CA LEU A 3 -1.26 6.49 19.03
C LEU A 3 -0.75 5.23 18.29
N GLU A 4 -0.69 4.10 18.98
CA GLU A 4 -0.24 2.82 18.43
C GLU A 4 -1.22 2.32 17.36
N ASN A 5 -2.52 2.40 17.64
CA ASN A 5 -3.57 2.09 16.68
C ASN A 5 -3.54 3.03 15.47
N LYS A 6 -3.20 4.32 15.67
CA LYS A 6 -3.01 5.26 14.56
C LYS A 6 -1.82 4.85 13.69
N TYR A 7 -0.70 4.46 14.27
CA TYR A 7 0.49 4.02 13.52
C TYR A 7 0.21 2.73 12.75
N ARG A 8 -0.40 1.75 13.41
CA ARG A 8 -0.82 0.49 12.77
C ARG A 8 -1.72 0.76 11.57
N LEU A 9 -2.73 1.62 11.74
CA LEU A 9 -3.65 1.95 10.65
C LEU A 9 -2.93 2.58 9.46
N ARG A 10 -2.00 3.51 9.70
CA ARG A 10 -1.23 4.17 8.64
C ARG A 10 -0.37 3.18 7.86
N VAL A 11 0.41 2.36 8.56
CA VAL A 11 1.26 1.33 7.93
C VAL A 11 0.41 0.34 7.13
N LYS A 12 -0.71 -0.14 7.70
CA LYS A 12 -1.66 -1.01 6.98
C LYS A 12 -2.25 -0.35 5.75
N SER A 13 -2.53 0.94 5.79
CA SER A 13 -3.07 1.69 4.64
C SER A 13 -2.04 1.79 3.51
N CYS A 14 -0.77 2.03 3.84
CA CYS A 14 0.32 2.00 2.88
C CYS A 14 0.43 0.64 2.18
N ILE A 15 0.51 -0.45 2.95
CA ILE A 15 0.61 -1.81 2.40
C ILE A 15 -0.62 -2.17 1.58
N GLY A 16 -1.82 -1.85 2.07
CA GLY A 16 -3.08 -2.06 1.35
C GLY A 16 -3.10 -1.36 -0.01
N THR A 17 -2.61 -0.11 -0.07
CA THR A 17 -2.53 0.64 -1.32
C THR A 17 -1.59 -0.04 -2.33
N ILE A 18 -0.44 -0.55 -1.87
CA ILE A 18 0.50 -1.27 -2.73
C ILE A 18 -0.14 -2.56 -3.29
N ILE A 19 -0.82 -3.33 -2.44
CA ILE A 19 -1.55 -4.53 -2.84
C ILE A 19 -2.59 -4.21 -3.92
N ASP A 20 -3.39 -3.17 -3.72
CA ASP A 20 -4.47 -2.81 -4.66
C ASP A 20 -3.91 -2.39 -6.02
N VAL A 21 -2.82 -1.62 -6.05
CA VAL A 21 -2.10 -1.26 -7.28
C VAL A 21 -1.55 -2.51 -7.96
N HIS A 22 -0.89 -3.40 -7.20
CA HIS A 22 -0.34 -4.63 -7.75
C HIS A 22 -1.42 -5.58 -8.28
N LYS A 23 -2.62 -5.65 -7.69
CA LYS A 23 -3.72 -6.48 -8.21
C LYS A 23 -4.11 -6.05 -9.62
N ILE A 24 -4.15 -4.75 -9.88
CA ILE A 24 -4.50 -4.20 -11.19
C ILE A 24 -3.38 -4.43 -12.21
N ILE A 25 -2.13 -4.18 -11.82
CA ILE A 25 -0.97 -4.48 -12.68
C ILE A 25 -0.88 -5.98 -12.96
N GLY A 26 -0.94 -6.82 -11.93
CA GLY A 26 -0.89 -8.28 -12.00
C GLY A 26 -1.96 -8.86 -12.91
N SER A 27 -3.21 -8.41 -12.78
CA SER A 27 -4.31 -8.84 -13.66
C SER A 27 -4.07 -8.55 -15.15
N LYS A 28 -3.34 -7.46 -15.46
CA LYS A 28 -3.06 -7.07 -16.84
C LYS A 28 -1.78 -7.70 -17.40
N TYR A 29 -0.77 -7.91 -16.55
CA TYR A 29 0.57 -8.35 -16.96
C TYR A 29 0.92 -9.79 -16.51
N ASN A 30 -0.05 -10.52 -15.93
CA ASN A 30 0.07 -11.91 -15.46
C ASN A 30 1.25 -12.13 -14.49
N ASN A 31 1.44 -11.20 -13.55
CA ASN A 31 2.51 -11.23 -12.55
C ASN A 31 1.92 -11.22 -11.13
N GLU A 32 1.74 -12.41 -10.55
CA GLU A 32 1.06 -12.59 -9.25
C GLU A 32 2.03 -12.85 -8.07
N GLU A 33 3.31 -13.14 -8.34
CA GLU A 33 4.28 -13.62 -7.33
C GLU A 33 4.50 -12.62 -6.18
N PHE A 34 4.46 -11.32 -6.48
CA PHE A 34 4.67 -10.26 -5.48
C PHE A 34 3.47 -10.01 -4.55
N LEU A 35 2.25 -10.42 -4.95
CA LEU A 35 1.05 -10.13 -4.15
C LEU A 35 1.04 -10.89 -2.83
N ALA A 36 1.50 -12.14 -2.82
CA ALA A 36 1.54 -12.98 -1.63
C ALA A 36 2.43 -12.35 -0.54
N GLN A 37 3.61 -11.84 -0.92
CA GLN A 37 4.56 -11.22 0.01
C GLN A 37 3.98 -9.96 0.67
N PHE A 38 3.23 -9.13 -0.07
CA PHE A 38 2.59 -7.95 0.52
C PHE A 38 1.42 -8.30 1.44
N GLU A 39 0.63 -9.32 1.10
CA GLU A 39 -0.44 -9.81 1.99
C GLU A 39 0.15 -10.43 3.28
N GLU A 40 1.26 -11.16 3.19
CA GLU A 40 2.02 -11.63 4.36
C GLU A 40 2.55 -10.47 5.21
N LEU A 41 3.14 -9.44 4.59
CA LEU A 41 3.59 -8.24 5.29
C LEU A 41 2.43 -7.53 6.01
N LYS A 42 1.26 -7.45 5.38
CA LYS A 42 0.05 -6.88 5.99
C LYS A 42 -0.38 -7.65 7.24
N GLN A 43 -0.27 -8.98 7.21
CA GLN A 43 -0.53 -9.82 8.38
C GLN A 43 0.54 -9.65 9.47
N ALA A 44 1.82 -9.58 9.09
CA ALA A 44 2.91 -9.36 10.04
C ALA A 44 2.75 -8.02 10.80
N VAL A 45 2.21 -6.99 10.13
CA VAL A 45 1.90 -5.70 10.76
C VAL A 45 0.82 -5.80 11.82
N GLU A 46 -0.04 -6.82 11.85
CA GLU A 46 -0.96 -7.04 12.98
C GLU A 46 -0.21 -7.43 14.25
N CYS A 47 0.89 -8.17 14.11
CA CYS A 47 1.68 -8.68 15.23
C CYS A 47 2.79 -7.73 15.69
N LEU A 48 3.03 -6.62 14.96
CA LEU A 48 4.03 -5.63 15.32
C LEU A 48 3.65 -4.93 16.63
N ASP A 49 4.61 -4.86 17.56
CA ASP A 49 4.52 -4.04 18.76
C ASP A 49 4.72 -2.57 18.38
N MET A 50 3.63 -1.82 18.41
CA MET A 50 3.62 -0.41 17.98
C MET A 50 4.14 0.54 19.05
N SER A 51 4.32 0.08 20.29
CA SER A 51 4.93 0.90 21.36
C SER A 51 6.40 1.21 21.07
N MET A 52 7.05 0.40 20.24
CA MET A 52 8.45 0.55 19.81
C MET A 52 8.59 1.34 18.50
N VAL A 53 7.48 1.75 17.88
CA VAL A 53 7.45 2.43 16.59
C VAL A 53 7.35 3.95 16.81
N SER A 54 8.21 4.71 16.13
CA SER A 54 8.16 6.16 16.14
C SER A 54 7.36 6.72 14.97
N GLU A 55 6.92 7.98 15.09
CA GLU A 55 6.34 8.72 13.96
C GLU A 55 7.29 8.75 12.75
N GLY A 56 8.60 8.83 12.99
CA GLY A 56 9.62 8.84 11.93
C GLY A 56 9.63 7.55 11.11
N ASP A 57 9.46 6.41 11.77
CA ASP A 57 9.38 5.10 11.11
C ASP A 57 8.14 5.02 10.22
N VAL A 58 6.99 5.48 10.72
CA VAL A 58 5.74 5.52 9.95
C VAL A 58 5.87 6.44 8.75
N LEU A 59 6.46 7.63 8.93
CA LEU A 59 6.72 8.57 7.84
C LEU A 59 7.65 7.98 6.78
N MET A 60 8.65 7.19 7.17
CA MET A 60 9.54 6.51 6.23
C MET A 60 8.76 5.53 5.35
N VAL A 61 7.86 4.74 5.94
CA VAL A 61 6.98 3.82 5.18
C VAL A 61 6.06 4.59 4.23
N GLU A 62 5.47 5.69 4.69
CA GLU A 62 4.62 6.55 3.86
C GLU A 62 5.39 7.17 2.69
N GLN A 63 6.61 7.64 2.93
CA GLN A 63 7.47 8.22 1.89
C GLN A 63 7.90 7.18 0.85
N ALA A 64 8.33 6.00 1.29
CA ALA A 64 8.69 4.90 0.40
C ALA A 64 7.48 4.46 -0.45
N THR A 65 6.31 4.34 0.16
CA THR A 65 5.06 4.02 -0.53
C THR A 65 4.72 5.08 -1.58
N ASN A 66 4.78 6.37 -1.21
CA ASN A 66 4.49 7.46 -2.14
C ASN A 66 5.51 7.56 -3.29
N ALA A 67 6.78 7.23 -3.05
CA ALA A 67 7.79 7.16 -4.09
C ALA A 67 7.46 6.06 -5.11
N LEU A 68 7.14 4.85 -4.63
CA LEU A 68 6.72 3.73 -5.47
C LEU A 68 5.47 4.07 -6.31
N LEU A 69 4.45 4.68 -5.69
CA LEU A 69 3.23 5.07 -6.41
C LEU A 69 3.49 6.12 -7.50
N LYS A 70 4.47 7.01 -7.32
CA LYS A 70 4.86 7.98 -8.36
C LYS A 70 5.48 7.29 -9.57
N GLU A 71 6.26 6.24 -9.37
CA GLU A 71 6.82 5.44 -10.46
C GLU A 71 5.71 4.73 -11.25
N PHE A 72 4.73 4.15 -10.55
CA PHE A 72 3.58 3.51 -11.20
C PHE A 72 2.66 4.48 -11.91
N ARG A 73 2.64 5.76 -11.55
CA ARG A 73 1.79 6.78 -12.19
C ARG A 73 1.91 6.78 -13.72
N ALA A 74 3.11 6.53 -14.26
CA ALA A 74 3.32 6.45 -15.70
C ALA A 74 2.51 5.32 -16.36
N LEU A 75 2.36 4.17 -15.68
CA LEU A 75 1.60 3.01 -16.17
C LEU A 75 0.09 3.31 -16.25
N PHE A 76 -0.44 4.06 -15.29
CA PHE A 76 -1.85 4.45 -15.25
C PHE A 76 -2.16 5.62 -16.20
N SER A 77 -1.27 6.61 -16.30
CA SER A 77 -1.44 7.76 -17.19
C SER A 77 -1.33 7.42 -18.68
N ALA A 78 -0.61 6.35 -19.03
CA ALA A 78 -0.49 5.89 -20.42
C ALA A 78 -1.78 5.26 -21.00
N GLY A 79 -2.90 5.31 -20.26
CA GLY A 79 -4.20 4.78 -20.70
C GLY A 79 -4.27 3.25 -20.69
N GLY A 80 -3.23 2.57 -20.21
CA GLY A 80 -3.18 1.12 -20.16
C GLY A 80 -3.95 0.53 -18.99
N LEU A 81 -4.02 1.21 -17.85
CA LEU A 81 -4.63 0.69 -16.63
C LEU A 81 -5.80 1.59 -16.21
N GLY A 82 -6.90 0.98 -15.79
CA GLY A 82 -8.04 1.69 -15.21
C GLY A 82 -7.71 2.28 -13.83
N PRO A 83 -8.60 3.11 -13.26
CA PRO A 83 -8.39 3.68 -11.93
C PRO A 83 -8.31 2.57 -10.87
N VAL A 84 -7.50 2.77 -9.83
CA VAL A 84 -7.36 1.80 -8.73
C VAL A 84 -8.62 1.71 -7.89
N TYR A 85 -9.23 2.85 -7.63
CA TYR A 85 -10.48 2.97 -6.90
C TYR A 85 -11.50 3.71 -7.76
N GLU A 86 -12.75 3.25 -7.76
CA GLU A 86 -13.84 4.00 -8.38
C GLU A 86 -14.03 5.33 -7.64
N LYS A 87 -14.33 6.40 -8.38
CA LYS A 87 -14.77 7.64 -7.74
C LYS A 87 -16.12 7.37 -7.07
N PRO A 88 -16.31 7.76 -5.80
CA PRO A 88 -17.59 7.62 -5.14
C PRO A 88 -18.66 8.32 -5.97
N LYS A 89 -19.76 7.62 -6.27
CA LYS A 89 -20.91 8.19 -6.97
C LYS A 89 -21.52 9.27 -6.06
N SER A 90 -21.40 10.54 -6.45
CA SER A 90 -22.10 11.66 -5.82
C SER A 90 -23.60 11.60 -6.05
#